data_AF-A0AAX0YVB8-F1
#
_entry.id   AF-A0AAX0YVB8-F1
#
_cell.length_a   1.000
_cell.length_b   1.000
_cell.length_c   1.000
_cell.angle_alpha   90.00
_cell.angle_beta   90.00
_cell.angle_gamma   90.00
#
_symmetry.space_group_name_H-M   'P 1'
#
loop_
_entity.id
_entity.type
_entity.pdbx_description
1 polymer ?
#
loop_
_entity_poly.entity_id
_entity_poly.type
_entity_poly.pdbx_seq_one_letter_code
_entity_poly.pdbx_strand_id
1 'polypeptide(L)'
;MKITILVVIICLSLLSGCSSRHQQLAELGFERAYLDGYQDGCYSRSVAGTTHQEGFRRDPERSITVNKYRRGWQDGFEHCYADDRDNYL
;
A
#
# COMPACT_ATOMS: atom_id res chain seq x y z
N MET A 1 15.76 27.95 27.49
CA MET A 1 16.62 27.00 26.77
C MET A 1 16.16 25.54 26.88
N LYS A 2 15.97 24.97 28.08
CA LYS A 2 15.47 23.58 28.22
C LYS A 2 14.04 23.38 27.69
N ILE A 3 13.13 24.30 27.99
CA ILE A 3 11.73 24.26 27.54
C ILE A 3 11.63 24.40 26.02
N THR A 4 12.43 25.28 25.41
CA THR A 4 12.47 25.45 23.96
C THR A 4 12.98 24.19 23.24
N ILE A 5 13.98 23.50 23.81
CA ILE A 5 14.44 22.21 23.26
C ILE A 5 13.33 21.14 23.36
N LEU A 6 12.62 21.09 24.48
CA LEU A 6 11.53 20.13 24.68
C LEU A 6 10.37 20.34 23.70
N VAL A 7 9.99 21.60 23.46
CA VAL A 7 8.95 21.97 22.48
C VAL A 7 9.36 21.62 21.06
N VAL A 8 10.64 21.81 20.69
CA VAL A 8 11.15 21.46 19.36
C VAL A 8 11.12 19.95 19.13
N ILE A 9 11.50 19.13 20.12
CA ILE A 9 11.46 17.66 20.02
C ILE A 9 10.01 17.16 19.86
N ILE A 10 9.06 17.72 20.62
CA ILE A 10 7.63 17.36 20.54
C ILE A 10 7.05 17.74 19.17
N CYS A 11 7.36 18.94 18.67
CA CYS A 11 6.94 19.34 17.32
C CYS A 11 7.49 18.41 16.23
N LEU A 12 8.77 18.01 16.32
CA LEU A 12 9.39 17.09 15.36
C LEU A 12 8.76 15.69 15.37
N SER A 13 8.31 15.20 16.54
CA SER A 13 7.60 13.90 16.62
C SER A 13 6.18 13.94 16.05
N LEU A 14 5.56 15.11 15.94
CA LEU A 14 4.24 15.26 15.31
C LEU A 14 4.33 15.29 13.77
N LEU A 15 5.54 15.40 13.21
CA LEU A 15 5.81 15.39 11.77
C LEU A 15 6.12 13.99 11.21
N SER A 16 6.24 12.96 12.05
CA SER A 16 6.28 11.57 11.59
C SER A 16 4.84 11.06 11.43
N GLY A 17 4.21 10.95 10.27
CA GLY A 17 4.62 11.12 8.88
C GLY A 17 3.62 10.29 8.07
N CYS A 18 3.06 10.83 6.99
CA CYS A 18 2.32 10.01 6.02
C CYS A 18 3.31 9.04 5.36
N SER A 19 3.54 7.88 5.97
CA SER A 19 4.36 6.83 5.38
C SER A 19 3.51 6.06 4.38
N SER A 20 3.98 5.95 3.15
CA SER A 20 3.29 5.13 2.15
C SER A 20 3.21 3.68 2.64
N ARG A 21 2.07 3.01 2.38
CA ARG A 21 1.88 1.62 2.80
C ARG A 21 2.98 0.70 2.27
N HIS A 22 3.48 0.98 1.07
CA HIS A 22 4.60 0.27 0.47
C HIS A 22 5.87 0.35 1.34
N GLN A 23 6.19 1.53 1.85
CA GLN A 23 7.38 1.74 2.68
C GLN A 23 7.24 1.04 4.04
N GLN A 24 6.06 1.09 4.66
CA GLN A 24 5.80 0.34 5.89
C GLN A 24 6.00 -1.17 5.70
N LEU A 25 5.52 -1.73 4.58
CA LEU A 25 5.71 -3.14 4.26
C LEU A 25 7.18 -3.45 3.97
N ALA A 26 7.91 -2.56 3.29
CA ALA A 26 9.35 -2.73 3.08
C ALA A 26 10.13 -2.74 4.41
N GLU A 27 9.80 -1.85 5.35
CA GLU A 27 10.40 -1.78 6.69
C GLU A 27 10.08 -3.02 7.54
N LEU A 28 8.91 -3.63 7.34
CA LEU A 28 8.53 -4.92 7.94
C LEU A 28 9.25 -6.13 7.30
N GLY A 29 10.07 -5.91 6.28
CA GLY A 29 10.88 -6.96 5.65
C GLY A 29 10.15 -7.75 4.57
N PHE A 30 9.04 -7.24 4.02
CA PHE A 30 8.39 -7.90 2.90
C PHE A 30 9.27 -7.85 1.65
N GLU A 31 9.34 -8.98 0.94
CA GLU A 31 10.16 -9.13 -0.26
C GLU A 31 9.65 -8.26 -1.42
N ARG A 32 10.58 -7.79 -2.29
CA ARG A 32 10.24 -6.98 -3.47
C ARG A 32 9.08 -7.55 -4.29
N ALA A 33 9.06 -8.85 -4.55
CA ALA A 33 7.98 -9.48 -5.31
C ALA A 33 6.59 -9.29 -4.67
N TYR A 34 6.50 -9.34 -3.34
CA TYR A 34 5.25 -9.07 -2.63
C TYR A 34 4.85 -7.60 -2.76
N LEU A 35 5.81 -6.69 -2.60
CA LEU A 35 5.59 -5.24 -2.71
C LEU A 35 5.10 -4.82 -4.11
N ASP A 36 5.69 -5.40 -5.16
CA ASP A 36 5.25 -5.18 -6.55
C ASP A 36 3.81 -5.65 -6.73
N GLY A 37 3.50 -6.87 -6.26
CA GLY A 37 2.15 -7.43 -6.32
C GLY A 37 1.16 -6.52 -5.61
N TYR A 38 1.48 -6.09 -4.39
CA TYR A 38 0.63 -5.21 -3.58
C TYR A 38 0.28 -3.91 -4.31
N GLN A 39 1.27 -3.26 -4.91
CA GLN A 39 1.04 -2.04 -5.68
C GLN A 39 0.16 -2.26 -6.90
N ASP A 40 0.40 -3.35 -7.64
CA ASP A 40 -0.39 -3.76 -8.81
C ASP A 40 -1.84 -4.09 -8.45
N GLY A 41 -2.06 -4.77 -7.32
CA GLY A 41 -3.38 -5.09 -6.78
C GLY A 41 -4.17 -3.84 -6.39
N CYS A 42 -3.52 -2.91 -5.68
CA CYS A 42 -4.15 -1.64 -5.30
C CYS A 42 -4.52 -0.78 -6.52
N TYR A 43 -3.65 -0.71 -7.53
CA TYR A 43 -3.96 -0.02 -8.79
C TYR A 43 -5.14 -0.69 -9.51
N SER A 44 -5.16 -2.02 -9.56
CA SER A 44 -6.27 -2.77 -10.18
C SER A 44 -7.60 -2.46 -9.49
N ARG A 45 -7.58 -2.25 -8.17
CA ARG A 45 -8.77 -1.87 -7.42
C ARG A 45 -9.26 -0.46 -7.77
N SER A 46 -8.37 0.52 -7.88
CA SER A 46 -8.76 1.91 -8.18
C SER A 46 -9.40 2.07 -9.57
N VAL A 47 -9.06 1.20 -10.53
CA VAL A 47 -9.70 1.17 -11.85
C VAL A 47 -10.91 0.24 -11.90
N ALA A 48 -11.11 -0.67 -10.95
CA ALA A 48 -12.26 -1.60 -10.93
C ALA A 48 -13.62 -0.89 -10.84
N GLY A 49 -13.68 0.33 -10.30
CA GLY A 49 -14.90 1.15 -10.29
C GLY A 49 -15.25 1.75 -11.65
N THR A 50 -14.28 1.87 -12.56
CA THR A 50 -14.46 2.49 -13.89
C THR A 50 -14.53 1.47 -15.01
N THR A 51 -14.02 0.26 -14.79
CA THR A 51 -13.98 -0.81 -15.80
C THR A 51 -14.38 -2.17 -15.24
N HIS A 52 -15.11 -2.97 -16.02
CA HIS A 52 -15.44 -4.35 -15.66
C HIS A 52 -14.21 -5.25 -15.90
N GLN A 53 -13.26 -5.23 -14.96
CA GLN A 53 -11.97 -5.97 -14.96
C GLN A 53 -10.94 -5.56 -16.03
N GLU A 54 -11.34 -4.83 -17.07
CA GLU A 54 -10.43 -4.28 -18.07
C GLU A 54 -9.43 -3.32 -17.39
N GLY A 55 -8.12 -3.47 -17.66
CA GLY A 55 -7.10 -2.58 -17.08
C GLY A 55 -6.55 -2.98 -15.72
N PHE A 56 -6.94 -4.14 -15.17
CA PHE A 56 -6.26 -4.72 -14.00
C PHE A 56 -4.79 -4.94 -14.33
N ARG A 57 -3.91 -4.35 -13.51
CA ARG A 57 -2.48 -4.61 -13.59
C ARG A 57 -2.20 -5.90 -12.84
N ARG A 58 -2.12 -7.01 -13.55
CA ARG A 58 -1.75 -8.31 -12.98
C ARG A 58 -0.87 -9.05 -13.98
N ASP A 59 0.42 -9.17 -13.67
CA ASP A 59 1.37 -9.93 -14.47
C ASP A 59 0.97 -11.42 -14.46
N PRO A 60 0.54 -12.02 -15.58
CA PRO A 60 0.03 -13.40 -15.58
C PRO A 60 1.11 -14.43 -15.24
N GLU A 61 2.32 -14.25 -15.77
CA GLU A 61 3.42 -15.19 -15.58
C GLU A 61 3.87 -15.18 -14.12
N ARG A 62 4.11 -14.00 -13.55
CA ARG A 62 4.47 -13.85 -12.14
C ARG A 62 3.32 -14.26 -11.22
N SER A 63 2.07 -14.03 -11.60
CA SER A 63 0.90 -14.49 -10.83
C SER A 63 0.85 -16.00 -10.71
N ILE A 64 1.38 -16.74 -11.68
CA ILE A 64 1.43 -18.21 -11.64
C ILE A 64 2.66 -18.68 -10.87
N THR A 65 3.83 -18.14 -11.22
CA THR A 65 5.14 -18.68 -10.82
C THR A 65 5.68 -18.08 -9.52
N VAL A 66 5.33 -16.84 -9.19
CA VAL A 66 5.87 -16.10 -8.04
C VAL A 66 4.81 -15.96 -6.95
N ASN A 67 4.78 -16.90 -6.01
CA ASN A 67 3.77 -16.95 -4.95
C ASN A 67 3.66 -15.65 -4.13
N LYS A 68 4.79 -14.98 -3.87
CA LYS A 68 4.83 -13.70 -3.14
C LYS A 68 4.14 -12.58 -3.90
N TYR A 69 4.36 -12.49 -5.21
CA TYR A 69 3.66 -11.53 -6.09
C TYR A 69 2.15 -11.78 -6.08
N ARG A 70 1.75 -13.05 -6.28
CA ARG A 70 0.32 -13.43 -6.26
C ARG A 70 -0.37 -13.05 -4.96
N ARG A 71 0.28 -13.31 -3.81
CA ARG A 71 -0.26 -12.94 -2.49
C ARG A 71 -0.31 -11.43 -2.29
N GLY A 72 0.78 -10.73 -2.60
CA GLY A 72 0.83 -9.27 -2.54
C GLY A 72 -0.29 -8.64 -3.36
N TRP A 73 -0.51 -9.12 -4.59
CA TRP A 73 -1.61 -8.63 -5.43
C TRP A 73 -2.98 -8.79 -4.78
N GLN A 74 -3.26 -9.96 -4.22
CA GLN A 74 -4.55 -10.18 -3.53
C GLN A 74 -4.69 -9.26 -2.33
N ASP A 75 -3.66 -9.19 -1.49
CA ASP A 75 -3.69 -8.37 -0.28
C ASP A 75 -3.83 -6.88 -0.59
N GLY A 76 -3.16 -6.39 -1.63
CA GLY A 76 -3.27 -5.01 -2.11
C GLY A 76 -4.64 -4.68 -2.70
N PHE A 77 -5.23 -5.60 -3.48
CA PHE A 77 -6.56 -5.44 -4.06
C PHE A 77 -7.65 -5.34 -2.97
N GLU A 78 -7.60 -6.24 -1.98
CA GLU A 78 -8.53 -6.25 -0.85
C GLU A 78 -8.31 -5.06 0.10
N HIS A 79 -7.05 -4.71 0.37
CA HIS A 79 -6.77 -3.57 1.25
C HIS A 79 -7.29 -2.27 0.67
N CYS A 80 -7.01 -1.99 -0.60
CA CYS A 80 -7.50 -0.77 -1.24
C CYS A 80 -9.01 -0.83 -1.54
N TYR A 81 -9.64 -2.02 -1.48
CA TYR A 81 -11.09 -2.13 -1.42
C TYR A 81 -11.62 -1.60 -0.09
N ALA A 82 -10.98 -1.98 1.02
CA ALA A 82 -11.38 -1.56 2.36
C ALA A 82 -11.12 -0.07 2.60
N ASP A 83 -10.04 0.48 2.06
CA ASP A 83 -9.71 1.91 2.14
C ASP A 83 -10.74 2.78 1.38
N ASP A 84 -11.31 2.25 0.28
CA ASP A 84 -12.39 2.91 -0.46
C ASP A 84 -13.76 2.89 0.26
N ARG A 85 -13.94 2.11 1.33
CA ARG A 85 -15.26 1.92 1.97
C ARG A 85 -15.74 3.06 2.87
N ASP A 86 -14.93 4.07 3.15
CA ASP A 86 -15.34 5.21 3.99
C ASP A 86 -15.97 6.38 3.21
N ASN A 87 -16.03 6.32 1.87
CA ASN A 87 -16.63 7.37 1.02
C ASN A 87 -17.97 6.96 0.37
N TYR A 88 -18.64 5.93 0.88
CA TYR A 88 -19.90 5.45 0.30
C TYR A 88 -21.05 5.44 1.31
N LEU A 89 -21.34 6.58 1.95
CA LEU A 89 -22.67 7.01 2.40
C LEU A 89 -22.69 8.53 2.63
#